data_AF-A0A239NUL0-F1
#
_entry.id   AF-A0A239NUL0-F1
#
_cell.length_a   1.000
_cell.length_b   1.000
_cell.length_c   1.000
_cell.angle_alpha   90.00
_cell.angle_beta   90.00
_cell.angle_gamma   90.00
#
_symmetry.space_group_name_H-M   'P 1'
#
loop_
_entity.id
_entity.type
_entity.pdbx_description
1 polymer ?
#
loop_
_entity_poly.entity_id
_entity_poly.type
_entity_poly.pdbx_seq_one_letter_code
_entity_poly.pdbx_strand_id
1 'polypeptide(L)'
;MSDESMNDEAVNDEAVNDEAQKDYEKRLQAWVGRELLTRRFGQDPVNVPMIRHWVEAMADDNPVYLDEDAARETGRDGVVAPASMVQAWTMRGYAASVRPDSERTGSDELTALLAEGGYTSVVATDSEFEFVRELVPGDRVSVEEVVQAISPEKKTALGTGRFITTLRTYRDASGEVVATQGWRLLRFRPPEKAAAKPGEESKPGEESKPAEESKPAEAADATEKKALRPRPAINPDNAFWFEAAREHRLVIQRCADCKSLRHPPGPCCPQCGSFEWDTVEAQGTGHVYSYVVNHHPRHPAFEYPLVVAVIELAEGTRLIANMTGVAPRDVEVGMPVVLDWIDPDPDLSLPAFRPADADAKER
;
A
#
# COMPACT_ATOMS: atom_id res chain seq x y z
N MET A 1 -4.18 -56.00 27.92
CA MET A 1 -3.20 -55.96 26.82
C MET A 1 -3.72 -55.02 25.72
N SER A 2 -3.98 -53.75 26.07
CA SER A 2 -4.47 -52.75 25.11
C SER A 2 -4.15 -51.33 25.56
N ASP A 3 -3.07 -51.15 26.33
CA ASP A 3 -2.61 -49.85 26.84
C ASP A 3 -1.18 -49.51 26.37
N GLU A 4 -0.46 -50.48 25.77
CA GLU A 4 0.89 -50.24 25.21
C GLU A 4 0.86 -49.66 23.78
N SER A 5 -0.25 -49.80 23.04
CA SER A 5 -0.30 -49.38 21.63
C SER A 5 -0.53 -47.87 21.42
N MET A 6 -1.14 -47.17 22.38
CA MET A 6 -1.39 -45.72 22.27
C MET A 6 -0.15 -44.88 22.64
N ASN A 7 0.79 -45.44 23.42
CA ASN A 7 2.00 -44.73 23.83
C ASN A 7 3.10 -44.81 22.76
N ASP A 8 3.15 -45.90 21.98
CA ASP A 8 4.06 -46.04 20.84
C ASP A 8 3.69 -45.12 19.67
N GLU A 9 2.39 -44.88 19.41
CA GLU A 9 1.96 -43.95 18.34
C GLU A 9 2.32 -42.49 18.65
N ALA A 10 2.13 -42.04 19.90
CA ALA A 10 2.44 -40.66 20.31
C ALA A 10 3.94 -40.35 20.31
N VAL A 11 4.79 -41.29 20.75
CA VAL A 11 6.25 -41.15 20.74
C VAL A 11 6.79 -41.16 19.31
N ASN A 12 6.17 -41.93 18.41
CA ASN A 12 6.54 -41.98 17.00
C ASN A 12 6.15 -40.68 16.27
N ASP A 13 4.97 -40.10 16.59
CA ASP A 13 4.54 -38.81 16.04
C ASP A 13 5.44 -37.63 16.50
N GLU A 14 5.87 -37.60 17.77
CA GLU A 14 6.80 -36.57 18.26
C GLU A 14 8.18 -36.68 17.60
N ALA A 15 8.71 -37.90 17.43
CA ALA A 15 10.00 -38.14 16.79
C ALA A 15 10.00 -37.77 15.29
N VAL A 16 8.92 -38.09 14.58
CA VAL A 16 8.73 -37.74 13.16
C VAL A 16 8.62 -36.22 12.98
N ASN A 17 7.94 -35.52 13.89
CA ASN A 17 7.82 -34.06 13.87
C ASN A 17 9.17 -33.37 14.14
N ASP A 18 9.97 -33.92 15.06
CA ASP A 18 11.32 -33.44 15.37
C ASP A 18 12.30 -33.60 14.20
N GLU A 19 12.22 -34.70 13.45
CA GLU A 19 13.03 -34.91 12.25
C GLU A 19 12.62 -33.98 11.11
N ALA A 20 11.31 -33.80 10.88
CA ALA A 20 10.79 -32.86 9.88
C ALA A 20 11.23 -31.42 10.17
N GLN A 21 11.19 -31.00 11.43
CA GLN A 21 11.63 -29.68 11.85
C GLN A 21 13.14 -29.47 11.67
N LYS A 22 13.96 -30.50 11.94
CA LYS A 22 15.41 -30.46 11.70
C LYS A 22 15.74 -30.38 10.22
N ASP A 23 15.02 -31.13 9.38
CA ASP A 23 15.18 -31.04 7.92
C ASP A 23 14.80 -29.65 7.39
N TYR A 24 13.69 -29.09 7.88
CA TYR A 24 13.27 -27.73 7.54
C TYR A 24 14.32 -26.67 7.87
N GLU A 25 14.87 -26.71 9.09
CA GLU A 25 15.94 -25.77 9.50
C GLU A 25 17.19 -25.93 8.63
N LYS A 26 17.56 -27.17 8.30
CA LYS A 26 18.70 -27.45 7.41
C LYS A 26 18.48 -26.86 6.01
N ARG A 27 17.28 -27.01 5.45
CA ARG A 27 16.89 -26.44 4.15
C ARG A 27 16.94 -24.91 4.18
N LEU A 28 16.47 -24.28 5.26
CA LEU A 28 16.57 -22.83 5.44
C LEU A 28 18.03 -22.37 5.51
N GLN A 29 18.83 -22.96 6.39
CA GLN A 29 20.22 -22.54 6.60
C GLN A 29 21.09 -22.79 5.35
N ALA A 30 20.73 -23.74 4.49
CA ALA A 30 21.39 -23.95 3.20
C ALA A 30 21.27 -22.76 2.24
N TRP A 31 20.38 -21.79 2.49
CA TRP A 31 20.29 -20.54 1.72
C TRP A 31 21.35 -19.51 2.08
N VAL A 32 21.97 -19.59 3.26
CA VAL A 32 23.03 -18.65 3.63
C VAL A 32 24.20 -18.78 2.66
N GLY A 33 24.60 -17.64 2.08
CA GLY A 33 25.61 -17.56 1.03
C GLY A 33 25.10 -17.82 -0.39
N ARG A 34 23.81 -18.15 -0.58
CA ARG A 34 23.23 -18.30 -1.93
C ARG A 34 22.81 -16.95 -2.51
N GLU A 35 22.86 -16.88 -3.84
CA GLU A 35 22.28 -15.79 -4.59
C GLU A 35 20.75 -15.85 -4.51
N LEU A 36 20.15 -14.74 -4.09
CA LEU A 36 18.71 -14.52 -4.15
C LEU A 36 18.31 -13.89 -5.49
N LEU A 37 19.20 -13.05 -6.03
CA LEU A 37 19.07 -12.40 -7.31
C LEU A 37 20.41 -12.49 -8.05
N THR A 38 20.45 -13.28 -9.11
CA THR A 38 21.58 -13.28 -10.04
C THR A 38 21.72 -11.91 -10.69
N ARG A 39 22.96 -11.49 -10.93
CA ARG A 39 23.28 -10.15 -11.45
C ARG A 39 22.43 -9.79 -12.65
N ARG A 40 21.65 -8.72 -12.53
CA ARG A 40 20.84 -8.16 -13.61
C ARG A 40 21.07 -6.66 -13.74
N PHE A 41 21.07 -6.18 -14.97
CA PHE A 41 21.08 -4.75 -15.25
C PHE A 41 19.69 -4.14 -15.02
N GLY A 42 19.70 -2.87 -14.61
CA GLY A 42 18.54 -2.00 -14.66
C GLY A 42 17.99 -1.86 -16.08
N GLN A 43 16.74 -1.42 -16.17
CA GLN A 43 16.06 -1.25 -17.46
C GLN A 43 16.70 -0.10 -18.25
N ASP A 44 17.01 0.98 -17.55
CA ASP A 44 17.51 2.22 -18.13
C ASP A 44 18.90 2.56 -17.57
N PRO A 45 19.75 3.23 -18.35
CA PRO A 45 20.87 3.95 -17.78
C PRO A 45 20.34 5.04 -16.83
N VAL A 46 21.19 5.47 -15.91
CA VAL A 46 20.98 6.67 -15.10
C VAL A 46 20.62 7.82 -16.04
N ASN A 47 19.53 8.52 -15.76
CA ASN A 47 19.00 9.52 -16.68
C ASN A 47 18.35 10.70 -15.95
N VAL A 48 18.51 11.89 -16.53
CA VAL A 48 18.00 13.15 -15.97
C VAL A 48 16.47 13.16 -15.79
N PRO A 49 15.65 12.60 -16.71
CA PRO A 49 14.20 12.56 -16.49
C PRO A 49 13.78 11.86 -15.19
N MET A 50 14.35 10.70 -14.89
CA MET A 50 14.08 9.99 -13.63
C MET A 50 14.63 10.73 -12.42
N ILE A 51 15.82 11.34 -12.52
CA ILE A 51 16.40 12.18 -11.46
C ILE A 51 15.43 13.33 -11.13
N ARG A 52 14.97 14.07 -12.14
CA ARG A 52 14.03 15.18 -11.99
C ARG A 52 12.75 14.75 -11.27
N HIS A 53 12.12 13.66 -11.71
CA HIS A 53 10.89 13.17 -11.08
C HIS A 53 11.11 12.74 -9.63
N TRP A 54 12.25 12.14 -9.33
CA TRP A 54 12.58 11.72 -7.98
C TRP A 54 12.77 12.92 -7.05
N VAL A 55 13.56 13.92 -7.46
CA VAL A 55 13.83 15.10 -6.62
C VAL A 55 12.58 15.97 -6.43
N GLU A 56 11.73 16.07 -7.45
CA GLU A 56 10.41 16.72 -7.33
C GLU A 56 9.52 16.01 -6.31
N ALA A 57 9.45 14.67 -6.35
CA ALA A 57 8.63 13.89 -5.44
C ALA A 57 9.15 13.93 -3.99
N MET A 58 10.47 13.99 -3.82
CA MET A 58 11.12 14.08 -2.51
C MET A 58 11.23 15.51 -1.97
N ALA A 59 10.90 16.51 -2.78
CA ALA A 59 11.14 17.93 -2.49
C ALA A 59 12.61 18.21 -2.11
N ASP A 60 13.54 17.61 -2.85
CA ASP A 60 14.98 17.80 -2.68
C ASP A 60 15.50 18.81 -3.72
N ASP A 61 15.65 20.07 -3.28
CA ASP A 61 16.04 21.19 -4.15
C ASP A 61 17.56 21.32 -4.36
N ASN A 62 18.36 20.29 -4.04
CA ASN A 62 19.82 20.36 -4.23
C ASN A 62 20.17 20.51 -5.72
N PRO A 63 20.81 21.63 -6.14
CA PRO A 63 20.95 21.97 -7.55
C PRO A 63 21.90 21.04 -8.31
N VAL A 64 22.80 20.31 -7.64
CA VAL A 64 23.76 19.40 -8.28
C VAL A 64 23.10 18.27 -9.08
N TYR A 65 21.81 18.03 -8.87
CA TYR A 65 21.05 16.99 -9.56
C TYR A 65 20.48 17.43 -10.91
N LEU A 66 20.27 18.74 -11.12
CA LEU A 66 19.56 19.27 -12.30
C LEU A 66 20.25 20.47 -12.96
N ASP A 67 21.22 21.09 -12.31
CA ASP A 67 21.98 22.23 -12.82
C ASP A 67 23.46 21.83 -13.01
N GLU A 68 23.90 21.83 -14.28
CA GLU A 68 25.26 21.47 -14.70
C GLU A 68 26.33 22.40 -14.13
N ASP A 69 26.03 23.70 -14.05
CA ASP A 69 26.99 24.69 -13.57
C ASP A 69 27.13 24.58 -12.06
N ALA A 70 26.00 24.44 -11.34
CA ALA A 70 26.02 24.20 -9.90
C ALA A 70 26.75 22.89 -9.54
N ALA A 71 26.59 21.83 -10.34
CA ALA A 71 27.34 20.60 -10.15
C ALA A 71 28.86 20.82 -10.36
N ARG A 72 29.26 21.53 -11.41
CA ARG A 72 30.69 21.83 -11.68
C ARG A 72 31.34 22.71 -10.63
N GLU A 73 30.60 23.65 -10.04
CA GLU A 73 31.09 24.48 -8.93
C GLU A 73 31.51 23.65 -7.71
N THR A 74 30.96 22.44 -7.56
CA THR A 74 31.33 21.50 -6.49
C THR A 74 32.52 20.58 -6.84
N GLY A 75 33.12 20.74 -8.02
CA GLY A 75 34.22 19.90 -8.51
C GLY A 75 33.80 18.62 -9.21
N ARG A 76 32.51 18.47 -9.55
CA ARG A 76 31.98 17.38 -10.37
C ARG A 76 32.11 17.72 -11.86
N ASP A 77 32.08 16.71 -12.73
CA ASP A 77 32.15 16.93 -14.18
C ASP A 77 30.80 17.42 -14.77
N GLY A 78 29.70 17.11 -14.08
CA GLY A 78 28.33 17.48 -14.44
C GLY A 78 27.33 16.98 -13.40
N VAL A 79 26.05 16.98 -13.76
CA VAL A 79 24.98 16.55 -12.85
C VAL A 79 25.15 15.09 -12.40
N VAL A 80 24.78 14.82 -11.15
CA VAL A 80 24.84 13.48 -10.54
C VAL A 80 23.43 13.03 -10.13
N ALA A 81 23.23 11.72 -10.03
CA ALA A 81 22.02 11.18 -9.42
C ALA A 81 22.11 11.28 -7.89
N PRO A 82 21.02 11.60 -7.17
CA PRO A 82 20.94 11.44 -5.72
C PRO A 82 21.35 10.01 -5.33
N ALA A 83 22.23 9.87 -4.33
CA ALA A 83 22.77 8.56 -3.92
C ALA A 83 21.66 7.57 -3.52
N SER A 84 20.61 8.07 -2.87
CA SER A 84 19.39 7.34 -2.50
C SER A 84 18.63 6.72 -3.69
N MET A 85 18.90 7.14 -4.93
CA MET A 85 18.29 6.55 -6.13
C MET A 85 18.96 5.24 -6.56
N VAL A 86 20.05 4.77 -5.94
CA VAL A 86 20.78 3.60 -6.44
C VAL A 86 19.90 2.35 -6.63
N GLN A 87 18.94 2.15 -5.73
CA GLN A 87 17.96 1.06 -5.83
C GLN A 87 16.98 1.29 -6.98
N ALA A 88 16.52 2.53 -7.19
CA ALA A 88 15.52 2.87 -8.19
C ALA A 88 15.93 2.45 -9.61
N TRP A 89 17.22 2.57 -9.94
CA TRP A 89 17.76 2.17 -11.26
C TRP A 89 17.63 0.68 -11.55
N THR A 90 17.49 -0.15 -10.51
CA THR A 90 17.44 -1.62 -10.64
C THR A 90 16.12 -2.21 -10.19
N MET A 91 15.16 -1.36 -9.82
CA MET A 91 13.81 -1.80 -9.49
C MET A 91 13.19 -2.56 -10.67
N ARG A 92 12.40 -3.58 -10.32
CA ARG A 92 11.68 -4.36 -11.32
C ARG A 92 10.58 -3.48 -11.91
N GLY A 93 10.52 -3.34 -13.24
CA GLY A 93 9.48 -2.54 -13.88
C GLY A 93 8.09 -3.12 -13.66
N TYR A 94 7.08 -2.25 -13.67
CA TYR A 94 5.69 -2.56 -13.33
C TYR A 94 5.14 -3.83 -14.02
N ALA A 95 5.34 -3.96 -15.34
CA ALA A 95 4.85 -5.11 -16.11
C ALA A 95 5.42 -6.46 -15.64
N ALA A 96 6.67 -6.49 -15.18
CA ALA A 96 7.29 -7.69 -14.65
C ALA A 96 6.87 -7.97 -13.20
N SER A 97 6.36 -6.97 -12.49
CA SER A 97 5.83 -7.10 -11.12
C SER A 97 4.38 -7.61 -11.09
N VAL A 98 3.57 -7.32 -12.12
CA VAL A 98 2.13 -7.68 -12.16
C VAL A 98 1.82 -8.93 -13.00
N ARG A 99 2.80 -9.52 -13.69
CA ARG A 99 2.59 -10.72 -14.53
C ARG A 99 2.89 -12.01 -13.76
N PRO A 100 1.94 -12.97 -13.72
CA PRO A 100 2.11 -14.23 -12.99
C PRO A 100 3.18 -15.16 -13.59
N ASP A 101 3.46 -15.08 -14.89
CA ASP A 101 4.41 -15.97 -15.60
C ASP A 101 5.86 -15.43 -15.63
N SER A 102 6.19 -14.46 -14.81
CA SER A 102 7.56 -13.95 -14.75
C SER A 102 8.50 -15.03 -14.20
N GLU A 103 9.71 -15.16 -14.76
CA GLU A 103 10.69 -16.17 -14.33
C GLU A 103 10.86 -16.19 -12.81
N ARG A 104 10.72 -17.38 -12.21
CA ARG A 104 10.91 -17.58 -10.77
C ARG A 104 12.34 -17.25 -10.39
N THR A 105 12.49 -16.42 -9.37
CA THR A 105 13.77 -15.99 -8.82
C THR A 105 14.11 -16.78 -7.55
N GLY A 106 15.37 -16.71 -7.09
CA GLY A 106 15.75 -17.24 -5.79
C GLY A 106 14.91 -16.65 -4.64
N SER A 107 14.47 -15.40 -4.79
CA SER A 107 13.53 -14.76 -3.86
C SER A 107 12.19 -15.49 -3.75
N ASP A 108 11.65 -15.99 -4.87
CA ASP A 108 10.37 -16.72 -4.89
C ASP A 108 10.50 -18.10 -4.25
N GLU A 109 11.65 -18.77 -4.45
CA GLU A 109 11.95 -20.06 -3.82
C GLU A 109 12.14 -19.94 -2.30
N LEU A 110 12.93 -18.96 -1.85
CA LEU A 110 13.11 -18.72 -0.41
C LEU A 110 11.80 -18.31 0.25
N THR A 111 10.98 -17.50 -0.43
CA THR A 111 9.64 -17.12 0.05
C THR A 111 8.72 -18.34 0.19
N ALA A 112 8.74 -19.26 -0.77
CA ALA A 112 7.97 -20.51 -0.69
C ALA A 112 8.43 -21.38 0.49
N LEU A 113 9.75 -21.52 0.69
CA LEU A 113 10.31 -22.26 1.82
C LEU A 113 9.93 -21.63 3.17
N LEU A 114 9.91 -20.30 3.26
CA LEU A 114 9.45 -19.60 4.47
C LEU A 114 7.95 -19.80 4.72
N ALA A 115 7.15 -19.87 3.65
CA ALA A 115 5.73 -20.15 3.74
C ALA A 115 5.43 -21.57 4.24
N GLU A 116 6.27 -22.57 3.91
CA GLU A 116 6.17 -23.93 4.49
C GLU A 116 6.25 -23.91 6.03
N GLY A 117 7.01 -22.98 6.61
CA GLY A 117 7.12 -22.77 8.07
C GLY A 117 6.04 -21.86 8.69
N GLY A 118 5.08 -21.41 7.87
CA GLY A 118 3.99 -20.50 8.27
C GLY A 118 4.37 -19.01 8.29
N TYR A 119 5.58 -18.63 7.87
CA TYR A 119 6.04 -17.23 7.89
C TYR A 119 5.59 -16.48 6.63
N THR A 120 4.29 -16.24 6.52
CA THR A 120 3.66 -15.66 5.33
C THR A 120 3.67 -14.14 5.31
N SER A 121 3.72 -13.48 6.47
CA SER A 121 3.78 -12.02 6.58
C SER A 121 5.22 -11.50 6.52
N VAL A 122 5.41 -10.27 6.02
CA VAL A 122 6.73 -9.64 5.85
C VAL A 122 6.71 -8.17 6.25
N VAL A 123 7.78 -7.70 6.88
CA VAL A 123 8.05 -6.28 7.10
C VAL A 123 9.55 -6.02 6.99
N ALA A 124 9.93 -4.91 6.38
CA ALA A 124 11.32 -4.44 6.38
C ALA A 124 11.65 -3.81 7.73
N THR A 125 12.79 -4.16 8.33
CA THR A 125 13.17 -3.66 9.66
C THR A 125 14.37 -2.74 9.62
N ASP A 126 15.33 -3.02 8.74
CA ASP A 126 16.59 -2.27 8.67
C ASP A 126 17.04 -2.16 7.20
N SER A 127 17.61 -1.00 6.86
CA SER A 127 18.26 -0.76 5.58
C SER A 127 19.49 0.11 5.80
N GLU A 128 20.65 -0.39 5.41
CA GLU A 128 21.94 0.30 5.49
C GLU A 128 22.52 0.40 4.09
N PHE A 129 22.98 1.59 3.70
CA PHE A 129 23.59 1.82 2.39
C PHE A 129 25.03 2.32 2.57
N GLU A 130 25.93 1.80 1.73
CA GLU A 130 27.27 2.34 1.54
C GLU A 130 27.39 2.79 0.08
N PHE A 131 27.68 4.06 -0.14
CA PHE A 131 27.84 4.65 -1.48
C PHE A 131 29.32 4.85 -1.75
N VAL A 132 29.84 4.11 -2.74
CA VAL A 132 31.26 4.14 -3.11
C VAL A 132 31.54 5.24 -4.14
N ARG A 133 30.60 5.44 -5.07
CA ARG A 133 30.71 6.40 -6.17
C ARG A 133 29.37 7.03 -6.48
N GLU A 134 29.38 8.32 -6.82
CA GLU A 134 28.22 9.02 -7.37
C GLU A 134 27.93 8.54 -8.79
N LEU A 135 26.65 8.27 -9.06
CA LEU A 135 26.20 7.87 -10.38
C LEU A 135 25.97 9.10 -11.24
N VAL A 136 26.34 9.03 -12.53
CA VAL A 136 26.14 10.11 -13.50
C VAL A 136 25.21 9.67 -14.62
N PRO A 137 24.49 10.58 -15.30
CA PRO A 137 23.69 10.22 -16.47
C PRO A 137 24.49 9.44 -17.51
N GLY A 138 23.92 8.33 -17.98
CA GLY A 138 24.56 7.38 -18.89
C GLY A 138 25.11 6.12 -18.22
N ASP A 139 25.37 6.14 -16.90
CA ASP A 139 25.82 4.95 -16.17
C ASP A 139 24.79 3.82 -16.27
N ARG A 140 25.24 2.60 -16.54
CA ARG A 140 24.40 1.39 -16.48
C ARG A 140 24.66 0.66 -15.18
N VAL A 141 23.63 0.59 -14.34
CA VAL A 141 23.72 -0.06 -13.03
C VAL A 141 23.16 -1.49 -13.10
N SER A 142 23.83 -2.41 -12.45
CA SER A 142 23.38 -3.78 -12.21
C SER A 142 23.31 -4.07 -10.72
N VAL A 143 22.46 -5.01 -10.33
CA VAL A 143 22.34 -5.47 -8.95
C VAL A 143 22.38 -6.99 -8.88
N GLU A 144 23.06 -7.50 -7.85
CA GLU A 144 23.01 -8.88 -7.40
C GLU A 144 22.69 -8.89 -5.91
N GLU A 145 22.05 -9.95 -5.41
CA GLU A 145 21.65 -10.08 -4.01
C GLU A 145 22.02 -11.45 -3.46
N VAL A 146 22.63 -11.48 -2.27
CA VAL A 146 22.99 -12.72 -1.57
C VAL A 146 22.37 -12.75 -0.18
N VAL A 147 22.01 -13.93 0.29
CA VAL A 147 21.55 -14.11 1.67
C VAL A 147 22.78 -14.16 2.60
N GLN A 148 22.90 -13.21 3.51
CA GLN A 148 23.99 -13.18 4.48
C GLN A 148 23.69 -13.98 5.74
N ALA A 149 22.44 -13.91 6.23
CA ALA A 149 22.05 -14.60 7.45
C ALA A 149 20.54 -14.85 7.50
N ILE A 150 20.17 -15.99 8.10
CA ILE A 150 18.81 -16.32 8.50
C ILE A 150 18.84 -16.60 10.00
N SER A 151 18.13 -15.77 10.77
CA SER A 151 18.13 -15.93 12.22
C SER A 151 17.37 -17.20 12.64
N PRO A 152 17.66 -17.72 13.85
CA PRO A 152 16.72 -18.55 14.57
C PRO A 152 15.36 -17.86 14.70
N GLU A 153 14.34 -18.63 15.03
CA GLU A 153 13.02 -18.10 15.35
C GLU A 153 13.09 -17.13 16.56
N LYS A 154 12.38 -16.02 16.45
CA LYS A 154 12.31 -14.97 17.48
C LYS A 154 10.86 -14.54 17.67
N LYS A 155 10.49 -14.34 18.94
CA LYS A 155 9.23 -13.71 19.30
C LYS A 155 9.38 -12.18 19.20
N THR A 156 8.52 -11.54 18.41
CA THR A 156 8.50 -10.09 18.21
C THR A 156 7.11 -9.53 18.55
N ALA A 157 6.95 -8.21 18.53
CA ALA A 157 5.65 -7.57 18.73
C ALA A 157 4.64 -7.89 17.61
N LEU A 158 5.12 -8.17 16.39
CA LEU A 158 4.28 -8.48 15.23
C LEU A 158 3.95 -9.97 15.11
N GLY A 159 4.63 -10.81 15.89
CA GLY A 159 4.47 -12.26 15.85
C GLY A 159 5.79 -13.01 15.99
N THR A 160 5.70 -14.32 16.00
CA THR A 160 6.87 -15.21 15.98
C THR A 160 7.39 -15.32 14.55
N GLY A 161 8.67 -15.02 14.34
CA GLY A 161 9.24 -14.92 13.00
C GLY A 161 10.75 -15.06 12.96
N ARG A 162 11.32 -14.84 11.77
CA ARG A 162 12.76 -14.93 11.50
C ARG A 162 13.20 -13.70 10.74
N PHE A 163 14.40 -13.24 11.07
CA PHE A 163 15.04 -12.17 10.33
C PHE A 163 15.86 -12.78 9.19
N ILE A 164 15.64 -12.26 7.99
CA ILE A 164 16.45 -12.56 6.81
C ILE A 164 17.27 -11.32 6.51
N THR A 165 18.59 -11.48 6.48
CA THR A 165 19.53 -10.40 6.15
C THR A 165 20.16 -10.72 4.81
N THR A 166 20.07 -9.78 3.89
CA THR A 166 20.63 -9.88 2.55
C THR A 166 21.59 -8.73 2.29
N LEU A 167 22.54 -8.96 1.38
CA LEU A 167 23.43 -7.92 0.86
C LEU A 167 23.17 -7.77 -0.63
N ARG A 168 22.80 -6.56 -1.03
CA ARG A 168 22.75 -6.18 -2.43
C ARG A 168 24.03 -5.46 -2.80
N THR A 169 24.60 -5.85 -3.93
CA THR A 169 25.77 -5.20 -4.49
C THR A 169 25.39 -4.56 -5.81
N TYR A 170 25.58 -3.25 -5.90
CA TYR A 170 25.33 -2.48 -7.11
C TYR A 170 26.63 -2.27 -7.86
N ARG A 171 26.63 -2.56 -9.15
CA ARG A 171 27.82 -2.44 -10.02
C ARG A 171 27.52 -1.69 -11.28
N ASP A 172 28.49 -0.94 -11.78
CA ASP A 172 28.39 -0.32 -13.10
C ASP A 172 28.64 -1.32 -14.25
N ALA A 173 28.67 -0.81 -15.48
CA ALA A 173 28.90 -1.59 -16.70
C ALA A 173 30.25 -2.32 -16.72
N SER A 174 31.28 -1.76 -16.07
CA SER A 174 32.61 -2.35 -15.99
C SER A 174 32.68 -3.47 -14.93
N GLY A 175 31.73 -3.49 -13.99
CA GLY A 175 31.69 -4.44 -12.89
C GLY A 175 32.22 -3.90 -11.56
N GLU A 176 32.66 -2.64 -11.54
CA GLU A 176 33.06 -1.96 -10.31
C GLU A 176 31.87 -1.69 -9.39
N VAL A 177 32.09 -1.79 -8.08
CA VAL A 177 31.05 -1.58 -7.07
C VAL A 177 30.80 -0.08 -6.92
N VAL A 178 29.54 0.33 -7.08
CA VAL A 178 29.11 1.72 -6.91
C VAL A 178 28.39 1.95 -5.59
N ALA A 179 27.70 0.92 -5.08
CA ALA A 179 27.09 0.94 -3.76
C ALA A 179 26.84 -0.48 -3.24
N THR A 180 26.63 -0.60 -1.93
CA THR A 180 26.08 -1.80 -1.31
C THR A 180 24.88 -1.44 -0.45
N GLN A 181 23.97 -2.39 -0.25
CA GLN A 181 22.84 -2.27 0.65
C GLN A 181 22.72 -3.51 1.52
N GLY A 182 22.92 -3.35 2.83
CA GLY A 182 22.50 -4.32 3.83
C GLY A 182 21.01 -4.16 4.06
N TRP A 183 20.24 -5.21 3.81
CA TRP A 183 18.79 -5.21 3.94
C TRP A 183 18.34 -6.27 4.91
N ARG A 184 17.46 -5.90 5.85
CA ARG A 184 16.93 -6.85 6.83
C ARG A 184 15.41 -6.80 6.85
N LEU A 185 14.82 -7.99 6.70
CA LEU A 185 13.38 -8.20 6.74
C LEU A 185 13.02 -9.19 7.85
N LEU A 186 11.85 -9.01 8.44
CA LEU A 186 11.22 -9.97 9.34
C LEU A 186 10.12 -10.71 8.57
N ARG A 187 10.24 -12.05 8.51
CA ARG A 187 9.17 -12.95 8.07
C ARG A 187 8.54 -13.56 9.28
N PHE A 188 7.24 -13.39 9.46
CA PHE A 188 6.57 -13.78 10.70
C PHE A 188 5.25 -14.49 10.43
N ARG A 189 4.83 -15.30 11.40
CA ARG A 189 3.49 -15.87 11.39
C ARG A 189 2.50 -14.77 11.79
N PRO A 190 1.42 -14.57 11.03
CA PRO A 190 0.35 -13.69 11.48
C PRO A 190 -0.20 -14.19 12.83
N PRO A 191 -0.63 -13.31 13.74
CA PRO A 191 -1.15 -13.70 15.03
C PRO A 191 -2.32 -14.69 14.89
N GLU A 192 -2.34 -15.75 15.71
CA GLU A 192 -3.48 -16.66 15.80
C GLU A 192 -4.72 -15.86 16.23
N LYS A 193 -5.75 -15.86 15.37
CA LYS A 193 -7.05 -15.27 15.71
C LYS A 193 -7.63 -15.95 16.95
N ALA A 194 -7.77 -15.21 18.05
CA ALA A 194 -8.80 -15.50 19.03
C ALA A 194 -10.13 -15.60 18.28
N ALA A 195 -10.90 -16.68 18.50
CA ALA A 195 -12.05 -17.08 17.70
C ALA A 195 -12.92 -15.91 17.18
N ALA A 196 -12.62 -15.50 15.96
CA ALA A 196 -13.45 -14.72 15.07
C ALA A 196 -13.36 -15.41 13.70
N LYS A 197 -14.45 -16.10 13.32
CA LYS A 197 -14.59 -16.82 12.04
C LYS A 197 -14.82 -15.84 10.88
N PRO A 198 -14.49 -16.21 9.64
CA PRO A 198 -13.16 -16.20 9.04
C PRO A 198 -13.06 -15.08 7.99
N GLY A 199 -11.92 -14.41 7.94
CA GLY A 199 -11.63 -13.35 6.96
C GLY A 199 -10.62 -12.35 7.49
N GLU A 200 -9.54 -12.11 6.74
CA GLU A 200 -8.43 -11.16 6.94
C GLU A 200 -7.26 -11.72 7.75
N GLU A 201 -6.01 -11.50 7.33
CA GLU A 201 -5.38 -10.27 6.79
C GLU A 201 -4.20 -10.67 5.85
N SER A 202 -3.50 -9.87 5.04
CA SER A 202 -3.50 -8.45 4.63
C SER A 202 -2.50 -8.32 3.45
N LYS A 203 -2.67 -7.27 2.63
CA LYS A 203 -1.95 -6.97 1.36
C LYS A 203 -0.46 -6.59 1.55
N PRO A 204 0.30 -6.46 0.44
CA PRO A 204 0.90 -5.14 0.19
C PRO A 204 0.71 -4.59 -1.23
N GLY A 205 0.41 -3.27 -1.29
CA GLY A 205 0.70 -2.25 -2.33
C GLY A 205 0.33 -2.55 -3.78
N GLU A 206 -0.54 -1.81 -4.49
CA GLU A 206 -0.43 -0.36 -4.83
C GLU A 206 1.03 0.03 -5.11
N GLU A 207 1.42 0.41 -6.33
CA GLU A 207 0.89 1.58 -7.05
C GLU A 207 0.75 1.44 -8.59
N SER A 208 -0.38 1.94 -9.08
CA SER A 208 -0.62 2.93 -10.14
C SER A 208 0.50 3.40 -11.09
N LYS A 209 0.19 3.47 -12.40
CA LYS A 209 0.05 4.67 -13.28
C LYS A 209 0.26 4.29 -14.78
N PRO A 210 -0.02 5.13 -15.81
CA PRO A 210 -0.43 6.56 -15.81
C PRO A 210 -1.62 6.93 -16.73
N ALA A 211 -2.15 8.13 -16.51
CA ALA A 211 -2.86 8.92 -17.50
C ALA A 211 -1.92 9.97 -18.10
N GLU A 212 -2.07 10.18 -19.40
CA GLU A 212 -1.36 11.10 -20.27
C GLU A 212 -1.95 12.51 -20.21
N GLU A 213 -1.13 13.42 -20.74
CA GLU A 213 -1.14 14.87 -20.67
C GLU A 213 -2.31 15.57 -21.40
N SER A 214 -2.53 16.83 -21.01
CA SER A 214 -3.27 17.80 -21.80
C SER A 214 -2.52 19.13 -21.88
N LYS A 215 -2.72 19.86 -22.98
CA LYS A 215 -2.40 21.30 -23.19
C LYS A 215 -3.22 21.81 -24.40
N PRO A 216 -3.38 23.14 -24.62
CA PRO A 216 -3.68 24.21 -23.65
C PRO A 216 -4.67 25.30 -24.17
N ALA A 217 -5.04 26.20 -23.23
CA ALA A 217 -5.34 27.65 -23.34
C ALA A 217 -6.65 28.17 -23.97
N GLU A 218 -7.41 28.99 -23.22
CA GLU A 218 -7.52 30.46 -23.42
C GLU A 218 -8.31 31.15 -22.29
N ALA A 219 -8.06 32.45 -22.11
CA ALA A 219 -8.44 33.27 -20.95
C ALA A 219 -9.81 33.97 -21.10
N ALA A 220 -10.60 34.05 -20.02
CA ALA A 220 -11.54 35.15 -19.77
C ALA A 220 -12.06 35.17 -18.30
N ASP A 221 -12.01 36.39 -17.77
CA ASP A 221 -12.76 37.05 -16.69
C ASP A 221 -12.84 36.49 -15.24
N ALA A 222 -12.71 37.44 -14.31
CA ALA A 222 -12.48 37.26 -12.89
C ALA A 222 -13.81 37.32 -12.10
N THR A 223 -14.34 36.14 -11.81
CA THR A 223 -15.00 35.82 -10.54
C THR A 223 -14.00 34.97 -9.76
N GLU A 224 -13.81 35.17 -8.45
CA GLU A 224 -12.96 34.30 -7.63
C GLU A 224 -13.41 32.83 -7.81
N LYS A 225 -12.69 32.08 -8.65
CA LYS A 225 -13.03 30.69 -8.95
C LYS A 225 -12.69 29.87 -7.71
N LYS A 226 -13.71 29.48 -6.93
CA LYS A 226 -13.57 28.54 -5.82
C LYS A 226 -12.79 27.32 -6.32
N ALA A 227 -11.69 26.99 -5.66
CA ALA A 227 -10.86 25.86 -6.07
C ALA A 227 -11.70 24.58 -6.04
N LEU A 228 -11.64 23.80 -7.12
CA LEU A 228 -12.38 22.54 -7.23
C LEU A 228 -11.77 21.48 -6.31
N ARG A 229 -12.61 20.59 -5.79
CA ARG A 229 -12.11 19.45 -5.00
C ARG A 229 -11.35 18.47 -5.91
N PRO A 230 -10.31 17.79 -5.39
CA PRO A 230 -9.66 16.70 -6.11
C PRO A 230 -10.69 15.67 -6.56
N ARG A 231 -10.64 15.29 -7.85
CA ARG A 231 -11.61 14.34 -8.41
C ARG A 231 -11.31 12.92 -7.92
N PRO A 232 -12.33 12.17 -7.46
CA PRO A 232 -12.18 10.75 -7.17
C PRO A 232 -11.79 9.98 -8.43
N ALA A 233 -11.00 8.92 -8.28
CA ALA A 233 -10.76 7.98 -9.37
C ALA A 233 -12.01 7.12 -9.61
N ILE A 234 -12.65 7.32 -10.76
CA ILE A 234 -13.80 6.54 -11.20
C ILE A 234 -13.30 5.39 -12.08
N ASN A 235 -13.72 4.17 -11.78
CA ASN A 235 -13.39 2.94 -12.49
C ASN A 235 -14.67 2.08 -12.67
N PRO A 236 -14.62 0.98 -13.45
CA PRO A 236 -15.80 0.16 -13.69
C PRO A 236 -16.46 -0.41 -12.41
N ASP A 237 -15.70 -0.61 -11.34
CA ASP A 237 -16.20 -1.20 -10.09
C ASP A 237 -16.96 -0.19 -9.21
N ASN A 238 -16.75 1.12 -9.42
CA ASN A 238 -17.37 2.17 -8.60
C ASN A 238 -18.20 3.19 -9.40
N ALA A 239 -18.19 3.14 -10.74
CA ALA A 239 -18.90 4.09 -11.60
C ALA A 239 -20.39 4.20 -11.26
N PHE A 240 -21.06 3.07 -11.04
CA PHE A 240 -22.48 3.03 -10.67
C PHE A 240 -22.79 3.85 -9.40
N TRP A 241 -21.85 3.91 -8.45
CA TRP A 241 -22.02 4.61 -7.18
C TRP A 241 -21.93 6.12 -7.39
N PHE A 242 -20.99 6.58 -8.24
CA PHE A 242 -20.86 7.99 -8.59
C PHE A 242 -22.00 8.47 -9.52
N GLU A 243 -22.49 7.61 -10.42
CA GLU A 243 -23.66 7.89 -11.25
C GLU A 243 -24.90 8.10 -10.38
N ALA A 244 -25.16 7.20 -9.42
CA ALA A 244 -26.25 7.36 -8.46
C ALA A 244 -26.06 8.60 -7.57
N ALA A 245 -24.82 8.89 -7.14
CA ALA A 245 -24.52 10.07 -6.35
C ALA A 245 -24.85 11.38 -7.08
N ARG A 246 -24.60 11.47 -8.40
CA ARG A 246 -25.00 12.63 -9.24
C ARG A 246 -26.51 12.84 -9.29
N GLU A 247 -27.30 11.80 -9.07
CA GLU A 247 -28.76 11.85 -8.93
C GLU A 247 -29.20 12.08 -7.48
N HIS A 248 -28.27 12.36 -6.56
CA HIS A 248 -28.50 12.46 -5.12
C HIS A 248 -29.12 11.19 -4.51
N ARG A 249 -28.73 10.03 -5.05
CA ARG A 249 -29.14 8.71 -4.55
C ARG A 249 -27.95 8.00 -3.94
N LEU A 250 -28.04 7.69 -2.65
CA LEU A 250 -27.01 6.89 -1.97
C LEU A 250 -27.35 5.41 -2.19
N VAL A 251 -26.52 4.72 -2.98
CA VAL A 251 -26.64 3.28 -3.19
C VAL A 251 -25.50 2.53 -2.50
N ILE A 252 -25.79 1.31 -2.08
CA ILE A 252 -24.85 0.38 -1.45
C ILE A 252 -24.75 -0.87 -2.32
N GLN A 253 -23.52 -1.31 -2.61
CA GLN A 253 -23.31 -2.56 -3.33
C GLN A 253 -23.71 -3.74 -2.45
N ARG A 254 -24.49 -4.68 -2.97
CA ARG A 254 -24.91 -5.88 -2.25
C ARG A 254 -24.55 -7.12 -3.05
N CYS A 255 -23.93 -8.10 -2.40
CA CYS A 255 -23.66 -9.38 -3.04
C CYS A 255 -24.98 -10.08 -3.40
N ALA A 256 -25.13 -10.55 -4.64
CA ALA A 256 -26.34 -11.22 -5.08
C ALA A 256 -26.53 -12.58 -4.39
N ASP A 257 -25.44 -13.24 -3.97
CA ASP A 257 -25.49 -14.57 -3.38
C ASP A 257 -25.68 -14.52 -1.86
N CYS A 258 -24.75 -13.89 -1.12
CA CYS A 258 -24.76 -13.90 0.34
C CYS A 258 -25.44 -12.67 0.97
N LYS A 259 -25.94 -11.74 0.14
CA LYS A 259 -26.64 -10.50 0.56
C LYS A 259 -25.84 -9.54 1.43
N SER A 260 -24.52 -9.75 1.57
CA SER A 260 -23.64 -8.83 2.29
C SER A 260 -23.64 -7.46 1.60
N LEU A 261 -23.84 -6.42 2.39
CA LEU A 261 -23.64 -5.03 1.98
C LEU A 261 -22.15 -4.71 1.95
N ARG A 262 -21.72 -3.91 0.98
CA ARG A 262 -20.31 -3.63 0.70
C ARG A 262 -20.13 -2.15 0.39
N HIS A 263 -19.27 -1.52 1.19
CA HIS A 263 -18.74 -0.20 0.94
C HIS A 263 -17.30 -0.14 1.50
N PRO A 264 -16.30 0.38 0.76
CA PRO A 264 -16.40 0.87 -0.62
C PRO A 264 -16.76 -0.25 -1.63
N PRO A 265 -17.30 0.10 -2.81
CA PRO A 265 -17.59 -0.88 -3.86
C PRO A 265 -16.34 -1.67 -4.28
N GLY A 266 -16.51 -2.95 -4.63
CA GLY A 266 -15.41 -3.79 -5.10
C GLY A 266 -15.85 -4.91 -6.05
N PRO A 267 -14.89 -5.51 -6.79
CA PRO A 267 -15.16 -6.43 -7.90
C PRO A 267 -15.71 -7.80 -7.46
N CYS A 268 -15.41 -8.24 -6.23
CA CYS A 268 -15.89 -9.50 -5.69
C CYS A 268 -16.30 -9.37 -4.21
N CYS A 269 -17.18 -10.26 -3.76
CA CYS A 269 -17.66 -10.26 -2.39
C CYS A 269 -16.57 -10.80 -1.45
N PRO A 270 -16.14 -10.06 -0.42
CA PRO A 270 -15.11 -10.54 0.51
C PRO A 270 -15.62 -11.65 1.43
N GLN A 271 -16.95 -11.81 1.56
CA GLN A 271 -17.56 -12.82 2.43
C GLN A 271 -17.65 -14.20 1.76
N CYS A 272 -17.97 -14.26 0.46
CA CYS A 272 -18.19 -15.54 -0.25
C CYS A 272 -17.41 -15.71 -1.57
N GLY A 273 -16.70 -14.68 -2.02
CA GLY A 273 -15.93 -14.70 -3.27
C GLY A 273 -16.75 -14.50 -4.55
N SER A 274 -18.07 -14.32 -4.47
CA SER A 274 -18.93 -14.13 -5.64
C SER A 274 -18.62 -12.83 -6.38
N PHE A 275 -18.71 -12.88 -7.71
CA PHE A 275 -18.64 -11.72 -8.60
C PHE A 275 -20.02 -11.13 -8.90
N GLU A 276 -21.11 -11.81 -8.51
CA GLU A 276 -22.47 -11.38 -8.76
C GLU A 276 -22.93 -10.38 -7.69
N TRP A 277 -23.48 -9.25 -8.13
CA TRP A 277 -23.96 -8.21 -7.23
C TRP A 277 -25.08 -7.35 -7.82
N ASP A 278 -25.86 -6.76 -6.93
CA ASP A 278 -26.85 -5.73 -7.22
C ASP A 278 -26.63 -4.52 -6.28
N THR A 279 -27.53 -3.54 -6.32
CA THR A 279 -27.48 -2.36 -5.45
C THR A 279 -28.75 -2.24 -4.62
N VAL A 280 -28.61 -1.74 -3.40
CA VAL A 280 -29.74 -1.29 -2.57
C VAL A 280 -29.63 0.21 -2.33
N GLU A 281 -30.76 0.91 -2.38
CA GLU A 281 -30.82 2.33 -2.03
C GLU A 281 -30.86 2.48 -0.51
N ALA A 282 -29.95 3.29 0.03
CA ALA A 282 -29.84 3.55 1.45
C ALA A 282 -30.93 4.54 1.89
N GLN A 283 -31.49 4.34 3.08
CA GLN A 283 -32.43 5.27 3.71
C GLN A 283 -31.79 6.61 4.06
N GLY A 284 -30.46 6.66 4.09
CA GLY A 284 -29.72 7.87 4.43
C GLY A 284 -29.78 8.21 5.93
N THR A 285 -30.02 7.24 6.81
CA THR A 285 -29.97 7.44 8.27
C THR A 285 -28.85 6.59 8.86
N GLY A 286 -28.27 7.06 9.96
CA GLY A 286 -27.18 6.35 10.63
C GLY A 286 -26.71 7.05 11.90
N HIS A 287 -25.54 6.66 12.37
CA HIS A 287 -24.88 7.32 13.48
C HIS A 287 -23.37 7.44 13.24
N VAL A 288 -22.74 8.43 13.90
CA VAL A 288 -21.28 8.60 13.87
C VAL A 288 -20.62 7.42 14.59
N TYR A 289 -19.92 6.56 13.87
CA TYR A 289 -19.14 5.45 14.45
C TYR A 289 -17.80 5.93 15.00
N SER A 290 -17.10 6.76 14.23
CA SER A 290 -15.87 7.45 14.63
C SER A 290 -15.66 8.69 13.76
N TYR A 291 -14.82 9.63 14.19
CA TYR A 291 -14.52 10.82 13.39
C TYR A 291 -13.12 11.36 13.67
N VAL A 292 -12.63 12.17 12.74
CA VAL A 292 -11.43 12.98 12.88
C VAL A 292 -11.73 14.42 12.49
N VAL A 293 -11.04 15.36 13.13
CA VAL A 293 -11.10 16.79 12.78
C VAL A 293 -9.78 17.17 12.12
N ASN A 294 -9.82 17.36 10.81
CA ASN A 294 -8.64 17.78 10.06
C ASN A 294 -8.48 19.30 10.15
N HIS A 295 -7.32 19.75 10.62
CA HIS A 295 -6.95 21.17 10.69
C HIS A 295 -5.89 21.57 9.65
N HIS A 296 -4.97 20.66 9.30
CA HIS A 296 -3.80 20.88 8.44
C HIS A 296 -3.32 19.56 7.78
N PRO A 297 -2.68 19.61 6.61
CA PRO A 297 -2.49 20.79 5.76
C PRO A 297 -3.80 21.25 5.13
N ARG A 298 -3.89 22.54 4.84
CA ARG A 298 -5.09 23.14 4.27
C ARG A 298 -5.02 23.11 2.75
N HIS A 299 -6.11 22.70 2.12
CA HIS A 299 -6.28 22.74 0.67
C HIS A 299 -7.39 23.75 0.31
N PRO A 300 -7.19 24.66 -0.65
CA PRO A 300 -8.15 25.74 -0.97
C PRO A 300 -9.58 25.30 -1.32
N ALA A 301 -9.75 24.04 -1.74
CA ALA A 301 -11.06 23.47 -2.08
C ALA A 301 -11.92 23.01 -0.88
N PHE A 302 -11.39 23.11 0.34
CA PHE A 302 -12.06 22.66 1.56
C PHE A 302 -12.15 23.78 2.59
N GLU A 303 -13.22 23.74 3.37
CA GLU A 303 -13.43 24.60 4.53
C GLU A 303 -12.97 23.85 5.78
N TYR A 304 -12.18 24.52 6.62
CA TYR A 304 -11.53 23.93 7.80
C TYR A 304 -12.04 24.59 9.09
N PRO A 305 -12.08 23.86 10.23
CA PRO A 305 -11.70 22.46 10.38
C PRO A 305 -12.69 21.49 9.73
N LEU A 306 -12.18 20.51 9.00
CA LEU A 306 -13.00 19.56 8.25
C LEU A 306 -13.25 18.33 9.10
N VAL A 307 -14.51 18.06 9.42
CA VAL A 307 -14.91 16.83 10.11
C VAL A 307 -15.13 15.72 9.08
N VAL A 308 -14.33 14.67 9.17
CA VAL A 308 -14.48 13.45 8.38
C VAL A 308 -14.91 12.33 9.33
N ALA A 309 -16.06 11.75 9.07
CA ALA A 309 -16.67 10.76 9.94
C ALA A 309 -16.85 9.42 9.22
N VAL A 310 -16.68 8.33 9.96
CA VAL A 310 -17.18 7.01 9.60
C VAL A 310 -18.60 6.94 10.10
N ILE A 311 -19.55 6.85 9.18
CA ILE A 311 -20.98 6.72 9.48
C ILE A 311 -21.36 5.26 9.40
N GLU A 312 -21.94 4.72 10.46
CA GLU A 312 -22.60 3.42 10.44
C GLU A 312 -24.07 3.64 10.05
N LEU A 313 -24.40 3.22 8.82
CA LEU A 313 -25.74 3.35 8.26
C LEU A 313 -26.70 2.38 8.94
N ALA A 314 -28.00 2.72 8.96
CA ALA A 314 -29.03 1.88 9.55
C ALA A 314 -29.08 0.46 8.95
N GLU A 315 -28.65 0.29 7.69
CA GLU A 315 -28.55 -1.00 7.01
C GLU A 315 -27.37 -1.86 7.50
N GLY A 316 -26.42 -1.29 8.24
CA GLY A 316 -25.31 -1.99 8.89
C GLY A 316 -23.96 -1.96 8.15
N THR A 317 -23.84 -1.17 7.07
CA THR A 317 -22.53 -0.90 6.43
C THR A 317 -21.97 0.45 6.88
N ARG A 318 -20.68 0.67 6.65
CA ARG A 318 -19.99 1.91 7.03
C ARG A 318 -19.56 2.71 5.81
N LEU A 319 -19.77 4.01 5.87
CA LEU A 319 -19.45 4.98 4.82
C LEU A 319 -18.60 6.10 5.41
N ILE A 320 -17.51 6.46 4.74
CA ILE A 320 -16.72 7.64 5.11
C ILE A 320 -17.33 8.85 4.41
N ALA A 321 -17.69 9.88 5.16
CA ALA A 321 -18.32 11.08 4.64
C ALA A 321 -17.93 12.31 5.46
N ASN A 322 -18.13 13.49 4.87
CA ASN A 322 -17.98 14.75 5.58
C ASN A 322 -19.19 14.99 6.48
N MET A 323 -18.97 15.58 7.65
CA MET A 323 -20.08 16.12 8.45
C MET A 323 -20.38 17.56 8.04
N THR A 324 -21.66 17.88 7.82
CA THR A 324 -22.19 19.21 7.53
C THR A 324 -23.13 19.66 8.64
N GLY A 325 -23.39 20.97 8.75
CA GLY A 325 -24.37 21.51 9.70
C GLY A 325 -24.01 21.34 11.19
N VAL A 326 -22.75 21.02 11.53
CA VAL A 326 -22.28 20.80 12.90
C VAL A 326 -20.88 21.37 13.09
N ALA A 327 -20.64 22.04 14.22
CA ALA A 327 -19.28 22.50 14.55
C ALA A 327 -18.44 21.30 15.03
N PRO A 328 -17.12 21.25 14.72
CA PRO A 328 -16.28 20.10 15.07
C PRO A 328 -16.31 19.70 16.55
N ARG A 329 -16.45 20.68 17.45
CA ARG A 329 -16.50 20.48 18.90
C ARG A 329 -17.80 19.83 19.40
N ASP A 330 -18.86 19.87 18.59
CA ASP A 330 -20.19 19.40 18.96
C ASP A 330 -20.43 17.96 18.42
N VAL A 331 -19.47 17.38 17.68
CA VAL A 331 -19.57 16.03 17.11
C VAL A 331 -19.21 14.99 18.16
N GLU A 332 -20.07 13.99 18.33
CA GLU A 332 -19.89 12.90 19.28
C GLU A 332 -20.08 11.54 18.60
N VAL A 333 -19.34 10.52 19.07
CA VAL A 333 -19.58 9.14 18.66
C VAL A 333 -20.97 8.71 19.14
N GLY A 334 -21.74 8.08 18.26
CA GLY A 334 -23.13 7.70 18.49
C GLY A 334 -24.14 8.79 18.08
N MET A 335 -23.70 9.99 17.68
CA MET A 335 -24.59 11.05 17.21
C MET A 335 -25.46 10.58 16.04
N PRO A 336 -26.80 10.72 16.10
CA PRO A 336 -27.68 10.37 15.00
C PRO A 336 -27.52 11.36 13.85
N VAL A 337 -27.43 10.83 12.63
CA VAL A 337 -27.21 11.62 11.41
C VAL A 337 -28.16 11.25 10.30
N VAL A 338 -28.39 12.22 9.42
CA VAL A 338 -29.16 12.06 8.18
C VAL A 338 -28.31 12.49 6.99
N LEU A 339 -28.54 11.83 5.86
CA LEU A 339 -27.86 12.05 4.59
C LEU A 339 -28.11 13.48 4.12
N ASP A 340 -27.02 14.09 3.67
CA ASP A 340 -26.94 15.39 3.06
C ASP A 340 -26.04 15.27 1.82
N TRP A 341 -25.97 16.32 1.01
CA TRP A 341 -25.18 16.30 -0.21
C TRP A 341 -24.25 17.50 -0.29
N ILE A 342 -23.04 17.26 -0.79
CA ILE A 342 -22.13 18.31 -1.20
C ILE A 342 -21.93 18.18 -2.71
N ASP A 343 -22.23 19.26 -3.42
CA ASP A 343 -21.99 19.41 -4.86
C ASP A 343 -20.77 20.32 -5.07
N PRO A 344 -19.53 19.81 -4.94
CA PRO A 344 -18.32 20.63 -5.08
C PRO A 344 -18.12 21.21 -6.48
N ASP A 345 -18.68 20.58 -7.52
CA ASP A 345 -18.68 21.06 -8.90
C ASP A 345 -19.87 20.47 -9.70
N PRO A 346 -20.19 20.99 -10.90
CA PRO A 346 -21.40 20.58 -11.65
C PRO A 346 -21.47 19.09 -12.02
N ASP A 347 -20.35 18.37 -12.00
CA ASP A 347 -20.27 16.98 -12.43
C ASP A 347 -20.00 15.99 -11.28
N LEU A 348 -19.93 16.49 -10.04
CA LEU A 348 -19.58 15.69 -8.88
C LEU A 348 -20.50 16.03 -7.70
N SER A 349 -21.19 15.01 -7.21
CA SER A 349 -21.98 15.04 -5.97
C SER A 349 -21.44 13.98 -5.03
N LEU A 350 -21.26 14.33 -3.76
CA LEU A 350 -20.73 13.43 -2.73
C LEU A 350 -21.67 13.39 -1.54
N PRO A 351 -21.94 12.20 -0.96
CA PRO A 351 -22.73 12.12 0.26
C PRO A 351 -21.99 12.78 1.41
N ALA A 352 -22.74 13.55 2.19
CA ALA A 352 -22.36 14.09 3.47
C ALA A 352 -23.43 13.72 4.51
N PHE A 353 -23.16 14.02 5.76
CA PHE A 353 -24.12 13.74 6.83
C PHE A 353 -24.21 14.93 7.77
N ARG A 354 -25.42 15.25 8.19
CA ARG A 354 -25.69 16.28 9.20
C ARG A 354 -26.41 15.68 10.41
N PRO A 355 -26.36 16.32 11.59
CA PRO A 355 -27.11 15.85 12.74
C PRO A 355 -28.61 15.74 12.43
N ALA A 356 -29.24 14.65 12.86
CA ALA A 356 -30.68 14.43 12.65
C ALA A 356 -31.56 15.52 13.29
N ASP A 357 -31.10 16.10 14.41
CA ASP A 357 -31.83 17.14 15.15
C ASP A 357 -31.70 18.55 14.54
N ALA A 358 -30.92 18.72 13.47
CA ALA A 358 -30.77 20.02 12.81
C ALA A 358 -32.10 20.52 12.22
N ASP A 359 -32.98 19.62 11.75
CA ASP A 359 -34.30 19.98 11.22
C ASP A 359 -35.33 20.36 12.31
N ALA A 360 -35.08 20.00 13.58
CA ALA A 360 -35.99 20.28 14.68
C ALA A 360 -35.86 21.73 15.21
N LYS A 361 -34.76 22.42 14.88
CA LYS A 361 -34.52 23.82 15.29
C LYS A 361 -35.01 24.87 14.30
N GLU A 362 -35.43 24.48 13.10
CA GLU A 362 -35.97 25.39 12.07
C GLU A 362 -37.51 25.35 11.93
N ARG A 363 -38.22 24.61 12.79
CA ARG A 363 -39.69 24.54 12.81
C ARG A 363 -40.34 25.30 13.96
#